data_AF-A0A8D8ZNR4-F1
#
_entry.id   AF-A0A8D8ZNR4-F1
#
_cell.length_a   1.000
_cell.length_b   1.000
_cell.length_c   1.000
_cell.angle_alpha   90.00
_cell.angle_beta   90.00
_cell.angle_gamma   90.00
#
_symmetry.space_group_name_H-M   'P 1'
#
loop_
_entity.id
_entity.type
_entity.pdbx_description
1 polymer ?
#
loop_
_entity_poly.entity_id
_entity_poly.type
_entity_poly.pdbx_seq_one_letter_code
_entity_poly.pdbx_strand_id
1 'polypeptide(L)'
;MYHGIENHTLDVIINRLTDHNARSSRQINLPESEIIALCRVSREIFLSEPMLLEIPAPLKVCGDIHGQYSDLLRIFDHGRYPPSSRYLFLGDYVDRGSNS
;
A
#
# COMPACT_ATOMS: atom_id res chain seq x y z
N MET A 1 3.19 -14.67 -10.96
CA MET A 1 4.23 -13.71 -11.41
C MET A 1 3.54 -12.40 -11.70
N TYR A 2 3.85 -11.34 -10.95
CA TYR A 2 3.50 -9.99 -11.36
C TYR A 2 4.46 -9.59 -12.49
N HIS A 3 3.95 -9.19 -13.65
CA HIS A 3 4.78 -8.83 -14.80
C HIS A 3 5.62 -7.58 -14.44
N GLY A 4 6.85 -7.78 -13.94
CA GLY A 4 7.79 -6.69 -13.69
C GLY A 4 8.39 -6.57 -12.28
N ILE A 5 7.98 -7.37 -11.30
CA ILE A 5 8.66 -7.48 -9.99
C ILE A 5 8.66 -8.96 -9.55
N GLU A 6 9.83 -9.48 -9.18
CA GLU A 6 9.96 -10.82 -8.58
C GLU A 6 9.31 -10.85 -7.19
N ASN A 7 8.58 -11.93 -6.85
CA ASN A 7 7.89 -12.05 -5.56
C ASN A 7 8.82 -11.78 -4.37
N HIS A 8 10.05 -12.30 -4.41
CA HIS A 8 11.03 -12.06 -3.36
C HIS A 8 11.36 -10.57 -3.18
N THR A 9 11.52 -9.82 -4.28
CA THR A 9 11.77 -8.38 -4.24
C THR A 9 10.58 -7.62 -3.68
N LEU A 10 9.35 -8.03 -4.05
CA LEU A 10 8.14 -7.43 -3.50
C LEU A 10 8.03 -7.65 -1.99
N ASP A 11 8.32 -8.87 -1.51
CA ASP A 11 8.33 -9.19 -0.09
C ASP A 11 9.38 -8.36 0.67
N VAL A 12 10.56 -8.16 0.09
CA VAL A 12 11.60 -7.29 0.66
C VAL A 12 11.11 -5.85 0.79
N ILE A 13 10.46 -5.31 -0.23
CA ILE A 13 9.88 -3.95 -0.19
C ILE A 13 8.81 -3.86 0.90
N ILE A 14 7.88 -4.81 0.95
CA ILE A 14 6.81 -4.85 1.96
C ILE A 14 7.41 -4.88 3.37
N ASN A 15 8.42 -5.73 3.60
CA ASN A 15 9.08 -5.83 4.89
C ASN A 15 9.76 -4.51 5.29
N ARG A 16 10.45 -3.82 4.37
CA ARG A 16 11.03 -2.49 4.64
C ARG A 16 9.96 -1.44 5.00
N LEU A 17 8.83 -1.47 4.30
CA LEU A 17 7.72 -0.54 4.50
C LEU A 17 6.98 -0.79 5.82
N THR A 18 6.84 -2.05 6.23
CA THR A 18 6.07 -2.44 7.42
C THR A 18 6.89 -2.56 8.70
N ASP A 19 8.23 -2.50 8.61
CA ASP A 19 9.13 -2.57 9.77
C ASP A 19 8.85 -1.46 10.79
N HIS A 20 9.14 -1.72 12.07
CA HIS A 20 8.87 -0.79 13.18
C HIS A 20 9.56 0.58 13.01
N ASN A 21 10.66 0.65 12.25
CA ASN A 21 11.33 1.91 11.92
C ASN A 21 10.48 2.84 11.03
N ALA A 22 9.55 2.29 10.25
CA ALA A 22 8.60 3.05 9.46
C ALA A 22 7.59 3.84 10.32
N ARG A 23 7.42 3.44 11.60
CA ARG A 23 6.48 4.05 12.53
C ARG A 23 7.00 5.36 13.13
N SER A 24 8.30 5.63 13.06
CA SER A 24 8.92 6.81 13.70
C SER A 24 8.90 8.08 12.82
N SER A 25 7.97 8.18 11.85
CA SER A 25 7.94 9.27 10.86
C SER A 25 9.27 9.48 10.14
N ARG A 26 10.11 8.43 10.09
CA ARG A 26 11.39 8.46 9.40
C ARG A 26 11.16 8.08 7.96
N GLN A 27 11.80 8.83 7.07
CA GLN A 27 11.76 8.56 5.65
C GLN A 27 12.34 7.16 5.37
N ILE A 28 11.56 6.33 4.70
CA ILE A 28 11.99 5.02 4.23
C ILE A 28 12.60 5.24 2.86
N ASN A 29 13.87 4.91 2.71
CA ASN A 29 14.56 5.11 1.44
C ASN A 29 14.33 3.90 0.53
N LEU A 30 13.46 4.06 -0.46
CA LEU A 30 13.27 3.09 -1.53
C LEU A 30 13.98 3.59 -2.81
N PRO A 31 14.80 2.76 -3.47
CA PRO A 31 15.36 3.08 -4.76
C PRO A 31 14.29 3.50 -5.77
N GLU A 32 14.59 4.51 -6.59
CA GLU A 32 13.68 4.99 -7.64
C GLU A 32 13.22 3.86 -8.57
N SER A 33 14.10 2.91 -8.89
CA SER A 33 13.76 1.74 -9.70
C SER A 33 12.71 0.84 -9.06
N GLU A 34 12.74 0.66 -7.73
CA GLU A 34 11.73 -0.09 -6.99
C GLU A 34 10.39 0.65 -7.04
N ILE A 35 10.39 1.97 -6.84
CA ILE A 35 9.17 2.81 -6.91
C ILE A 35 8.54 2.77 -8.30
N ILE A 36 9.33 2.98 -9.36
CA ILE A 36 8.87 2.93 -10.75
C ILE A 36 8.27 1.55 -11.06
N ALA A 37 8.91 0.48 -10.59
CA ALA A 37 8.40 -0.87 -10.80
C ALA A 37 7.05 -1.08 -10.11
N LEU A 38 6.88 -0.61 -8.86
CA LEU A 38 5.62 -0.71 -8.13
C LEU A 38 4.50 0.04 -8.85
N CYS A 39 4.77 1.25 -9.34
CA CYS A 39 3.82 2.05 -10.12
C CYS A 39 3.42 1.33 -11.42
N ARG A 40 4.39 0.76 -12.15
CA ARG A 40 4.11 0.04 -13.40
C ARG A 40 3.22 -1.18 -13.17
N VAL A 41 3.60 -2.04 -12.21
CA VAL A 41 2.82 -3.26 -11.89
C VAL A 41 1.42 -2.91 -11.38
N SER A 42 1.31 -1.95 -10.46
CA SER A 42 0.01 -1.53 -9.93
C SER A 42 -0.89 -0.96 -11.02
N ARG A 43 -0.33 -0.14 -11.95
CA ARG A 43 -1.06 0.39 -13.09
C ARG A 43 -1.61 -0.71 -13.99
N GLU A 44 -0.83 -1.74 -14.29
CA GLU A 44 -1.30 -2.87 -15.10
C GLU A 44 -2.47 -3.61 -14.42
N ILE A 45 -2.40 -3.80 -13.10
CA ILE A 45 -3.49 -4.40 -12.31
C ILE A 45 -4.75 -3.53 -12.40
N PHE A 46 -4.64 -2.23 -12.13
CA PHE A 46 -5.79 -1.32 -12.20
C PHE A 46 -6.41 -1.25 -13.60
N LEU A 47 -5.60 -1.30 -14.67
CA LEU A 47 -6.12 -1.33 -16.04
C LEU A 47 -6.81 -2.66 -16.40
N SER A 48 -6.47 -3.75 -15.72
CA SER A 48 -7.09 -5.06 -15.92
C SER A 48 -8.41 -5.24 -15.18
N GLU A 49 -8.65 -4.43 -14.15
CA GLU A 49 -9.87 -4.46 -13.33
C GLU A 49 -10.93 -3.47 -13.85
N PRO A 50 -12.23 -3.72 -13.58
CA PRO A 50 -13.27 -2.79 -13.96
C PRO A 50 -13.21 -1.50 -13.13
N MET A 51 -13.52 -0.36 -13.76
CA MET A 51 -13.59 0.94 -13.08
C MET A 51 -14.59 0.95 -11.92
N LEU A 52 -15.70 0.21 -12.05
CA LEU A 52 -16.68 -0.02 -11.00
C LEU A 52 -16.41 -1.41 -10.38
N LEU A 53 -15.77 -1.42 -9.23
CA LEU A 53 -15.44 -2.67 -8.53
C LEU A 53 -16.67 -3.23 -7.78
N GLU A 54 -16.93 -4.51 -7.96
CA GLU A 54 -17.90 -5.28 -7.17
C GLU A 54 -17.17 -6.15 -6.15
N ILE A 55 -17.22 -5.76 -4.88
CA ILE A 55 -16.40 -6.34 -3.81
C ILE A 55 -17.30 -7.00 -2.76
N PRO A 56 -17.25 -8.34 -2.58
CA PRO A 56 -18.08 -9.01 -1.57
C PRO A 56 -17.61 -8.69 -0.15
N ALA A 57 -18.51 -8.74 0.83
CA ALA A 57 -18.16 -8.70 2.24
C ALA A 57 -17.50 -10.03 2.70
N PRO A 58 -16.72 -10.05 3.80
CA PRO A 58 -16.36 -8.92 4.66
C PRO A 58 -15.21 -8.08 4.08
N LEU A 59 -15.29 -6.76 4.23
CA LEU A 59 -14.21 -5.82 3.94
C LEU A 59 -14.15 -4.68 4.97
N LYS A 60 -13.00 -4.02 5.05
CA LYS A 60 -12.79 -2.78 5.81
C LYS A 60 -12.69 -1.62 4.84
N VAL A 61 -13.48 -0.58 5.05
CA VAL A 61 -13.43 0.64 4.22
C VAL A 61 -12.61 1.69 4.96
N CYS A 62 -11.61 2.23 4.28
CA CYS A 62 -10.72 3.26 4.80
C CYS A 62 -10.90 4.55 3.97
N GLY A 63 -11.09 5.67 4.66
CA GLY A 63 -11.09 7.00 4.03
C GLY A 63 -9.68 7.52 3.81
N ASP A 64 -9.55 8.84 3.77
CA ASP A 64 -8.33 9.56 3.45
C ASP A 64 -7.16 9.21 4.38
N ILE A 65 -5.96 9.20 3.81
CA ILE A 65 -4.70 8.97 4.54
C ILE A 65 -3.83 10.22 4.55
N HIS A 66 -3.83 11.01 3.47
CA HIS A 66 -3.05 12.26 3.33
C HIS A 66 -1.59 12.12 3.77
N GLY A 67 -0.86 11.09 3.34
CA GLY A 67 0.56 10.90 3.68
C GLY A 67 0.84 10.60 5.17
N GLN A 68 -0.19 10.32 5.98
CA GLN A 68 -0.04 9.92 7.39
C GLN A 68 0.31 8.43 7.51
N TYR A 69 1.51 8.07 7.05
CA TYR A 69 1.95 6.68 6.94
C TYR A 69 1.90 5.90 8.26
N SER A 70 2.22 6.54 9.38
CA SER A 70 2.15 5.90 10.70
C SER A 70 0.72 5.54 11.11
N ASP A 71 -0.28 6.33 10.69
CA ASP A 71 -1.69 6.03 10.91
C ASP A 71 -2.16 4.89 10.02
N LEU A 72 -1.68 4.80 8.78
CA LEU A 72 -1.91 3.64 7.91
C LEU A 72 -1.42 2.33 8.56
N LEU A 73 -0.22 2.33 9.14
CA LEU A 73 0.29 1.16 9.88
C LEU A 73 -0.56 0.82 11.10
N ARG A 74 -1.06 1.84 11.84
CA ARG A 74 -1.98 1.62 12.96
C ARG A 74 -3.30 1.01 12.51
N ILE A 75 -3.84 1.42 11.35
CA ILE A 75 -5.05 0.82 10.76
C ILE A 75 -4.83 -0.68 10.54
N PHE A 76 -3.67 -1.09 10.02
CA PHE A 76 -3.34 -2.50 9.81
C PHE A 76 -3.10 -3.25 11.12
N ASP A 77 -2.44 -2.65 12.11
CA ASP A 77 -2.25 -3.26 13.44
C ASP A 77 -3.60 -3.62 14.09
N HIS A 78 -4.60 -2.72 14.00
CA HIS A 78 -5.94 -2.95 14.57
C HIS A 78 -6.82 -3.83 13.67
N GLY A 79 -6.73 -3.64 12.36
CA GLY A 79 -7.60 -4.27 11.37
C GLY A 79 -7.10 -5.62 10.83
N ARG A 80 -5.88 -6.01 11.21
CA ARG A 80 -5.04 -7.09 10.64
C ARG A 80 -4.50 -6.74 9.25
N TYR A 81 -3.24 -7.09 9.01
CA TYR A 81 -2.58 -6.89 7.72
C TYR A 81 -3.22 -7.75 6.62
N PRO A 82 -3.20 -7.28 5.36
CA PRO A 82 -3.46 -8.14 4.21
C PRO A 82 -2.51 -9.35 4.18
N PRO A 83 -2.94 -10.54 3.75
CA PRO A 83 -4.27 -10.87 3.21
C PRO A 83 -5.30 -11.25 4.30
N SER A 84 -4.95 -11.23 5.59
CA SER A 84 -5.85 -11.62 6.68
C SER A 84 -7.10 -10.73 6.83
N SER A 85 -7.08 -9.54 6.24
CA SER A 85 -8.26 -8.68 6.07
C SER A 85 -8.24 -7.99 4.72
N ARG A 86 -9.43 -7.81 4.14
CA ARG A 86 -9.63 -7.12 2.87
C ARG A 86 -9.92 -5.64 3.13
N TYR A 87 -9.30 -4.77 2.35
CA TYR A 87 -9.42 -3.32 2.47
C TYR A 87 -9.91 -2.71 1.16
N LEU A 88 -10.76 -1.71 1.28
CA LEU A 88 -11.12 -0.78 0.21
C LEU A 88 -10.75 0.62 0.70
N PHE A 89 -9.82 1.27 0.00
CA PHE A 89 -9.47 2.65 0.25
C PHE A 89 -10.20 3.57 -0.73
N LEU A 90 -10.66 4.72 -0.24
CA LEU A 90 -11.52 5.63 -1.00
C LEU A 90 -10.77 6.75 -1.75
N GLY A 91 -9.46 6.85 -1.61
CA GLY A 91 -8.65 7.90 -2.24
C GLY A 91 -7.85 8.72 -1.23
N ASP A 92 -7.38 9.89 -1.65
CA ASP A 92 -6.64 10.86 -0.83
C ASP A 92 -5.48 10.23 -0.04
N TYR A 93 -4.61 9.54 -0.79
CA TYR A 93 -3.44 8.85 -0.25
C TYR A 93 -2.28 9.80 0.08
N VAL A 94 -2.07 10.82 -0.74
CA VAL A 94 -0.89 11.70 -0.76
C VAL A 94 -1.23 13.13 -0.31
N ASP A 95 -0.28 14.05 -0.47
CA ASP A 95 -0.34 15.47 -0.09
C ASP A 95 -0.05 15.75 1.38
N ARG A 96 -1.05 16.16 2.18
CA ARG A 96 -0.91 17.04 3.37
C ARG A 96 0.02 16.54 4.48
N GLY A 97 0.36 15.26 4.49
CA GLY A 97 1.25 14.61 5.43
C GLY A 97 2.71 14.57 4.99
N SER A 98 3.59 14.22 5.92
CA SER A 98 5.03 14.28 5.74
C SER A 98 5.67 13.04 5.10
N ASN A 99 4.89 11.99 4.82
CA ASN A 99 5.39 10.71 4.30
C ASN A 99 4.53 10.20 3.13
N SER A 100 4.29 11.07 2.15
CA SER A 100 3.68 10.71 0.86
C SER A 100 4.68 10.04 -0.08
#